data_AF-A0A9D6MR82-F1
#
_entry.id   AF-A0A9D6MR82-F1
#
_cell.length_a   1.000
_cell.length_b   1.000
_cell.length_c   1.000
_cell.angle_alpha   90.00
_cell.angle_beta   90.00
_cell.angle_gamma   90.00
#
_symmetry.space_group_name_H-M   'P 1'
#
loop_
_entity.id
_entity.type
_entity.pdbx_description
1 polymer ?
#
loop_
_entity_poly.entity_id
_entity_poly.type
_entity_poly.pdbx_seq_one_letter_code
_entity_poly.pdbx_strand_id
1 'polypeptide(L)'
;MKKRILHWLPTCGVALLLFGNPAPCDGETVYRSWKKRWIASTVALTAANLLDLHSSRGLYETNPLLRGPQGRFSPGRGFAIKSAASGGLLAVQFVLLHKNPQRDLYKPFALTNTAAAGITSATALRNYGLPRM
;
A
#
# COMPACT_ATOMS: atom_id res chain seq x y z
N MET A 1 -9.35 -0.32 48.71
CA MET A 1 -8.74 -1.14 47.62
C MET A 1 -7.83 -0.26 46.79
N LYS A 2 -6.55 -0.64 46.68
CA LYS A 2 -5.45 0.14 46.13
C LYS A 2 -5.22 -0.27 44.67
N LYS A 3 -5.52 0.57 43.68
CA LYS A 3 -5.02 0.40 42.30
C LYS A 3 -4.04 1.53 41.98
N ARG A 4 -2.80 1.09 41.85
CA ARG A 4 -1.58 1.84 41.55
C ARG A 4 -1.72 2.41 40.13
N ILE A 5 -2.01 3.70 39.98
CA ILE A 5 -1.93 4.39 38.70
C ILE A 5 -0.52 4.94 38.59
N LEU A 6 0.27 4.18 37.85
CA LEU A 6 1.62 4.47 37.42
C LEU A 6 1.60 5.76 36.58
N HIS A 7 2.31 6.79 37.05
CA HIS A 7 2.54 8.02 36.33
C HIS A 7 3.22 7.72 34.98
N TRP A 8 2.48 7.85 33.88
CA TRP A 8 3.03 8.11 32.56
C TRP A 8 2.76 9.58 32.22
N LEU A 9 3.52 10.47 32.84
CA LEU A 9 3.70 11.83 32.33
C LEU A 9 4.63 11.71 31.11
N PRO A 10 4.22 12.09 29.89
CA PRO A 10 5.18 12.26 28.82
C PRO A 10 6.06 13.45 29.22
N THR A 11 7.34 13.18 29.48
CA THR A 11 8.35 14.13 29.96
C THR A 11 8.75 15.21 28.94
N CYS A 12 7.92 15.51 27.94
CA CYS A 12 8.23 16.48 26.87
C CYS A 12 8.04 17.97 27.26
N GLY A 13 7.81 18.28 28.55
CA GLY A 13 7.32 19.59 28.99
C GLY A 13 8.32 20.55 29.64
N VAL A 14 9.63 20.28 29.65
CA VAL A 14 10.62 21.20 30.27
C VAL A 14 11.89 21.33 29.42
N ALA A 15 11.77 21.96 28.26
CA ALA A 15 12.90 22.58 27.57
C ALA A 15 12.45 23.90 26.93
N LEU A 16 11.67 24.67 27.68
CA LEU A 16 11.41 26.06 27.38
C LEU A 16 12.47 26.85 28.15
N LEU A 17 13.56 27.29 27.50
CA LEU A 17 14.11 28.64 27.70
C LEU A 17 15.42 29.02 26.99
N LEU A 18 16.25 28.16 26.39
CA LEU A 18 17.60 28.66 25.97
C LEU A 18 18.13 28.33 24.57
N PHE A 19 17.52 27.45 23.78
CA PHE A 19 18.02 27.17 22.43
C PHE A 19 16.87 26.95 21.44
N GLY A 20 16.96 27.64 20.30
CA GLY A 20 15.96 27.60 19.25
C GLY A 20 15.77 26.20 18.66
N ASN A 21 14.50 25.89 18.41
CA ASN A 21 13.89 24.66 17.90
C ASN A 21 13.92 23.44 18.84
N PRO A 22 12.74 22.94 19.27
CA PRO A 22 12.66 21.66 19.97
C PRO A 22 13.09 20.53 19.03
N ALA A 23 13.96 19.64 19.50
CA ALA A 23 14.26 18.40 18.80
C ALA A 23 12.94 17.64 18.56
N PRO A 24 12.65 17.18 17.33
CA PRO A 24 11.45 16.39 17.09
C PRO A 24 11.52 15.13 17.96
N CYS A 25 10.42 14.83 18.63
CA CYS A 25 10.29 13.58 19.39
C CYS A 25 10.65 12.44 18.42
N ASP A 26 11.55 11.55 18.84
CA ASP A 26 12.01 10.37 18.08
C ASP A 26 10.92 9.69 17.23
N GLY A 27 9.71 9.52 17.77
CA GLY A 27 8.55 8.96 17.07
C GLY A 27 8.06 9.74 15.83
N GLU A 28 8.25 11.05 15.78
CA GLU A 28 7.83 11.91 14.67
C GLU A 28 8.69 11.66 13.42
N THR A 29 9.99 11.41 13.60
CA THR A 29 10.91 11.13 12.49
C THR A 29 10.63 9.76 11.85
N VAL A 30 10.35 8.75 12.69
CA VAL A 30 10.01 7.38 12.27
C VAL A 30 8.67 7.38 11.52
N TYR A 31 7.67 8.08 12.03
CA TYR A 31 6.37 8.24 11.37
C TYR A 31 6.49 8.88 9.99
N ARG A 32 7.24 9.99 9.86
CA ARG A 32 7.50 10.64 8.56
C ARG A 32 8.21 9.71 7.58
N SER A 33 9.15 8.88 8.07
CA SER A 33 9.86 7.89 7.26
C SER A 33 8.93 6.80 6.72
N TRP A 34 8.08 6.21 7.58
CA TRP A 34 7.12 5.19 7.15
C TRP A 34 6.02 5.73 6.24
N LYS A 35 5.58 6.98 6.44
CA LYS A 35 4.68 7.66 5.51
C LYS A 35 5.25 7.73 4.09
N LYS A 36 6.53 8.13 3.96
CA LYS A 36 7.21 8.15 2.65
C LYS A 36 7.29 6.76 2.04
N ARG A 37 7.61 5.73 2.84
CA ARG A 37 7.66 4.33 2.38
C ARG A 37 6.30 3.80 1.94
N TRP A 38 5.23 4.16 2.65
CA TRP A 38 3.87 3.80 2.27
C TRP A 38 3.44 4.45 0.94
N ILE A 39 3.81 5.73 0.72
CA ILE A 39 3.57 6.40 -0.56
C ILE A 39 4.35 5.68 -1.67
N ALA A 40 5.64 5.44 -1.46
CA ALA A 40 6.49 4.78 -2.44
C ALA A 40 5.98 3.36 -2.79
N SER A 41 5.58 2.58 -1.79
CA SER A 41 5.03 1.23 -2.03
C SER A 41 3.66 1.26 -2.68
N THR A 42 2.84 2.28 -2.42
CA THR A 42 1.56 2.50 -3.14
C THR A 42 1.80 2.77 -4.62
N VAL A 43 2.77 3.62 -4.94
CA VAL A 43 3.17 3.89 -6.33
C VAL A 43 3.70 2.62 -7.00
N ALA A 44 4.58 1.87 -6.31
CA ALA A 44 5.11 0.61 -6.81
C ALA A 44 4.02 -0.44 -7.07
N LEU A 45 3.07 -0.61 -6.15
CA LEU A 45 1.93 -1.52 -6.31
C LEU A 45 1.05 -1.10 -7.50
N THR A 46 0.83 0.19 -7.67
CA THR A 46 0.05 0.71 -8.80
C THR A 46 0.75 0.41 -10.13
N ALA A 47 2.06 0.67 -10.20
CA ALA A 47 2.86 0.33 -11.38
C ALA A 47 2.85 -1.17 -11.68
N ALA A 48 2.98 -2.02 -10.65
CA ALA A 48 2.92 -3.47 -10.79
C ALA A 48 1.57 -3.93 -11.36
N ASN A 49 0.45 -3.38 -10.89
CA ASN A 49 -0.89 -3.67 -11.43
C ASN A 49 -1.02 -3.28 -12.90
N LEU A 50 -0.45 -2.12 -13.30
CA LEU A 50 -0.46 -1.70 -14.71
C LEU A 50 0.38 -2.65 -15.57
N LEU A 51 1.55 -3.09 -15.09
CA LEU A 51 2.38 -4.09 -15.76
C LEU A 51 1.68 -5.44 -15.88
N ASP A 52 0.99 -5.89 -14.83
CA ASP A 52 0.22 -7.13 -14.85
C ASP A 52 -0.93 -7.07 -15.86
N LEU A 53 -1.66 -5.95 -15.90
CA LEU A 53 -2.70 -5.71 -16.90
C LEU A 53 -2.15 -5.67 -18.32
N HIS A 54 -1.00 -5.03 -18.52
CA HIS A 54 -0.35 -4.93 -19.82
C HIS A 54 0.15 -6.30 -20.30
N SER A 55 0.85 -7.03 -19.42
CA SER A 55 1.39 -8.36 -19.72
C SER A 55 0.31 -9.41 -19.96
N SER A 56 -0.89 -9.24 -19.36
CA SER A 56 -2.04 -10.13 -19.57
C SER A 56 -2.70 -9.99 -20.96
N ARG A 57 -2.36 -8.95 -21.74
CA ARG A 57 -3.02 -8.70 -23.04
C ARG A 57 -2.67 -9.79 -24.06
N GLY A 58 -3.69 -10.28 -24.75
CA GLY A 58 -3.53 -11.30 -25.80
C GLY A 58 -3.30 -12.71 -25.27
N LEU A 59 -3.25 -12.91 -23.95
CA LEU A 59 -3.22 -14.24 -23.36
C LEU A 59 -4.62 -14.87 -23.35
N TYR A 60 -4.67 -16.19 -23.45
CA TYR A 60 -5.91 -16.95 -23.28
C TYR A 60 -6.35 -16.89 -21.82
N GLU A 61 -7.63 -16.60 -21.60
CA GLU A 61 -8.19 -16.39 -20.27
C GLU A 61 -9.32 -17.39 -20.03
N THR A 62 -9.20 -18.22 -18.99
CA THR A 62 -10.23 -19.19 -18.63
C THR A 62 -11.29 -18.58 -17.72
N ASN A 63 -10.97 -17.48 -17.03
CA ASN A 63 -11.91 -16.81 -16.14
C ASN A 63 -12.98 -16.06 -16.95
N PRO A 64 -14.27 -16.48 -16.92
CA PRO A 64 -15.33 -15.86 -17.71
C PRO A 64 -15.57 -14.38 -17.37
N LEU A 65 -15.19 -13.92 -16.17
CA LEU A 65 -15.30 -12.52 -15.77
C LEU A 65 -14.24 -11.64 -16.45
N LEU A 66 -13.07 -12.20 -16.76
CA LEU A 66 -11.94 -11.50 -17.39
C LEU A 66 -11.86 -11.76 -18.89
N ARG A 67 -12.52 -12.81 -19.37
CA ARG A 67 -12.49 -13.28 -20.76
C ARG A 67 -13.37 -12.42 -21.68
N GLY A 68 -12.85 -12.13 -22.88
CA GLY A 68 -13.59 -11.54 -23.99
C GLY A 68 -14.27 -12.58 -24.89
N PRO A 69 -14.99 -12.14 -25.94
CA PRO A 69 -15.73 -13.05 -26.83
C PRO A 69 -14.85 -14.09 -27.53
N GLN A 70 -13.57 -13.76 -27.78
CA GLN A 70 -12.60 -14.63 -28.46
C GLN A 70 -11.81 -15.53 -27.49
N GLY A 71 -12.22 -15.65 -26.22
CA GLY A 71 -11.52 -16.48 -25.23
C GLY A 71 -10.24 -15.87 -24.65
N ARG A 72 -9.86 -14.66 -25.08
CA ARG A 72 -8.67 -13.93 -24.60
C ARG A 72 -8.99 -13.02 -23.43
N PHE A 73 -7.97 -12.59 -22.70
CA PHE A 73 -8.09 -11.54 -21.68
C PHE A 73 -8.68 -10.26 -22.28
N SER A 74 -9.80 -9.79 -21.73
CA SER A 74 -10.43 -8.52 -22.11
C SER A 74 -9.77 -7.38 -21.35
N PRO A 75 -9.06 -6.45 -22.00
CA PRO A 75 -8.37 -5.36 -21.32
C PRO A 75 -9.33 -4.48 -20.52
N GLY A 76 -10.54 -4.22 -21.04
CA GLY A 76 -11.55 -3.41 -20.34
C GLY A 76 -12.09 -4.08 -19.08
N ARG A 77 -12.51 -5.34 -19.16
CA ARG A 77 -13.02 -6.09 -18.00
C ARG A 77 -11.91 -6.34 -16.98
N GLY A 78 -10.75 -6.74 -17.47
CA GLY A 78 -9.57 -6.97 -16.64
C GLY A 78 -9.11 -5.72 -15.92
N PHE A 79 -9.06 -4.58 -16.62
CA PHE A 79 -8.78 -3.28 -16.01
C PHE A 79 -9.81 -2.97 -14.92
N ALA A 80 -11.11 -3.03 -15.22
CA ALA A 80 -12.16 -2.71 -14.26
C ALA A 80 -12.07 -3.56 -12.99
N ILE A 81 -11.95 -4.89 -13.14
CA ILE A 81 -11.95 -5.81 -12.00
C ILE A 81 -10.65 -5.71 -11.18
N LYS A 82 -9.48 -5.76 -11.85
CA LYS A 82 -8.18 -5.70 -11.14
C LYS A 82 -7.95 -4.33 -10.50
N SER A 83 -8.33 -3.24 -11.16
CA SER A 83 -8.21 -1.90 -10.60
C SER A 83 -9.19 -1.64 -9.46
N ALA A 84 -10.43 -2.17 -9.53
CA ALA A 84 -11.38 -2.06 -8.43
C ALA A 84 -10.87 -2.78 -7.16
N ALA A 85 -10.28 -3.96 -7.31
CA ALA A 85 -9.71 -4.71 -6.19
C ALA A 85 -8.55 -3.93 -5.52
N SER A 86 -7.54 -3.53 -6.30
CA SER A 86 -6.37 -2.83 -5.76
C SER A 86 -6.71 -1.41 -5.29
N GLY A 87 -7.53 -0.69 -6.05
CA GLY A 87 -8.01 0.66 -5.70
C GLY A 87 -8.89 0.66 -4.45
N GLY A 88 -9.77 -0.32 -4.28
CA GLY A 88 -10.58 -0.49 -3.08
C GLY A 88 -9.73 -0.71 -1.83
N LEU A 89 -8.71 -1.57 -1.91
CA LEU A 89 -7.77 -1.80 -0.81
C LEU A 89 -6.99 -0.54 -0.44
N LEU A 90 -6.47 0.21 -1.43
CA LEU A 90 -5.79 1.47 -1.19
C LEU A 90 -6.71 2.54 -0.60
N ALA A 91 -7.97 2.60 -1.03
CA ALA A 91 -8.98 3.48 -0.46
C ALA A 91 -9.26 3.14 1.02
N VAL A 92 -9.35 1.85 1.36
CA VAL A 92 -9.49 1.40 2.76
C VAL A 92 -8.27 1.83 3.59
N GLN A 93 -7.05 1.63 3.09
CA GLN A 93 -5.84 2.09 3.78
C GLN A 93 -5.88 3.60 4.02
N PHE A 94 -6.24 4.37 2.99
CA PHE A 94 -6.38 5.83 3.09
C PHE A 94 -7.38 6.23 4.17
N VAL A 95 -8.59 5.65 4.17
CA VAL A 95 -9.61 5.93 5.17
C VAL A 95 -9.15 5.55 6.58
N LEU A 96 -8.48 4.40 6.75
CA LEU A 96 -7.98 3.96 8.06
C LEU A 96 -6.88 4.88 8.61
N LEU A 97 -5.97 5.34 7.75
CA LEU A 97 -4.94 6.32 8.11
C LEU A 97 -5.54 7.66 8.54
N HIS A 98 -6.61 8.12 7.87
CA HIS A 98 -7.30 9.38 8.21
C HIS A 98 -8.13 9.27 9.48
N LYS A 99 -8.82 8.14 9.69
CA LYS A 99 -9.65 7.92 10.89
C LYS A 99 -8.83 7.62 12.15
N ASN A 100 -7.60 7.12 12.01
CA ASN A 100 -6.78 6.69 13.14
C ASN A 100 -5.36 7.29 13.09
N PRO A 101 -5.20 8.63 13.15
CA PRO A 101 -3.89 9.27 13.01
C PRO A 101 -2.91 8.91 14.14
N GLN A 102 -3.43 8.51 15.31
CA GLN A 102 -2.66 8.08 16.49
C GLN A 102 -2.12 6.65 16.37
N ARG A 103 -2.58 5.86 15.39
CA ARG A 103 -2.10 4.49 15.16
C ARG A 103 -1.01 4.50 14.10
N ASP A 104 0.12 3.85 14.38
CA ASP A 104 1.19 3.63 13.39
C ASP A 104 0.81 2.53 12.39
N LEU A 105 -0.07 2.87 11.44
CA LEU A 105 -0.52 1.98 10.37
C LEU A 105 0.33 2.09 9.10
N TYR A 106 1.21 3.09 9.00
CA TYR A 106 2.04 3.29 7.80
C TYR A 106 3.02 2.14 7.59
N LYS A 107 3.64 1.64 8.66
CA LYS A 107 4.57 0.51 8.59
C LYS A 107 3.92 -0.76 8.04
N PRO A 108 2.83 -1.30 8.63
CA PRO A 108 2.20 -2.50 8.10
C PRO A 108 1.67 -2.31 6.68
N PHE A 109 1.04 -1.17 6.36
CA PHE A 109 0.56 -0.92 5.00
C PHE A 109 1.70 -0.79 3.98
N ALA A 110 2.82 -0.15 4.35
CA ALA A 110 3.98 -0.09 3.47
C ALA A 110 4.51 -1.48 3.14
N LEU A 111 4.62 -2.36 4.15
CA LEU A 111 5.06 -3.75 3.96
C LEU A 111 4.08 -4.56 3.11
N THR A 112 2.78 -4.46 3.38
CA THR A 112 1.74 -5.13 2.58
C THR A 112 1.79 -4.70 1.12
N ASN A 113 1.89 -3.40 0.84
CA ASN A 113 1.94 -2.89 -0.53
C ASN A 113 3.21 -3.35 -1.24
N THR A 114 4.36 -3.35 -0.57
CA THR A 114 5.62 -3.87 -1.15
C THR A 114 5.53 -5.36 -1.47
N ALA A 115 4.99 -6.17 -0.57
CA ALA A 115 4.80 -7.60 -0.80
C ALA A 115 3.85 -7.86 -1.98
N ALA A 116 2.70 -7.18 -2.00
CA ALA A 116 1.74 -7.27 -3.09
C ALA A 116 2.34 -6.81 -4.43
N ALA A 117 3.14 -5.73 -4.44
CA ALA A 117 3.82 -5.24 -5.63
C ALA A 117 4.83 -6.26 -6.16
N GLY A 118 5.58 -6.91 -5.27
CA GLY A 118 6.53 -7.97 -5.63
C GLY A 118 5.85 -9.17 -6.29
N ILE A 119 4.78 -9.68 -5.66
CA ILE A 119 3.99 -10.81 -6.19
C ILE A 119 3.39 -10.44 -7.55
N THR A 120 2.74 -9.28 -7.65
CA THR A 120 2.08 -8.83 -8.88
C THR A 120 3.10 -8.62 -10.01
N SER A 121 4.26 -8.06 -9.71
CA SER A 121 5.34 -7.90 -10.69
C SER A 121 5.89 -9.24 -11.15
N ALA A 122 6.03 -10.23 -10.26
CA ALA A 122 6.46 -11.58 -10.63
C ALA A 122 5.46 -12.26 -11.58
N THR A 123 4.15 -12.08 -11.34
CA THR A 123 3.10 -12.53 -12.27
C THR A 123 3.20 -11.83 -13.62
N ALA A 124 3.44 -10.51 -13.63
CA ALA A 124 3.61 -9.77 -14.88
C ALA A 124 4.82 -10.26 -15.69
N LEU A 125 5.95 -10.51 -15.02
CA LEU A 125 7.15 -11.06 -15.64
C LEU A 125 6.91 -12.47 -16.23
N ARG A 126 6.22 -13.33 -15.47
CA ARG A 126 5.78 -14.65 -15.94
C ARG A 126 4.93 -14.52 -17.21
N ASN A 127 3.97 -13.59 -17.22
CA ASN A 127 3.05 -13.36 -18.34
C ASN A 127 3.77 -12.88 -19.61
N TYR A 128 4.83 -12.07 -19.48
CA TYR A 128 5.62 -11.67 -20.64
C TYR A 128 6.32 -12.82 -21.36
N GLY A 129 6.62 -13.92 -20.64
CA GLY A 129 7.22 -15.14 -21.18
C GLY A 129 6.21 -16.13 -21.78
N LEU A 130 4.90 -15.87 -21.68
CA LEU A 130 3.89 -16.75 -22.25
C LEU A 130 3.68 -16.47 -23.76
N PRO A 131 3.42 -17.51 -24.58
CA PRO A 131 3.07 -17.34 -25.97
C PRO A 131 1.81 -16.48 -26.14
N ARG A 132 1.86 -15.57 -27.10
CA ARG A 132 0.71 -14.74 -27.51
C ARG A 132 0.14 -15.34 -28.79
N MET A 133 -1.17 -15.50 -28.84
CA MET A 133 -1.89 -15.98 -30.01
C MET A 133 -2.76 -14.88 -30.59
#